data_AF-C5L4M6-F1
#
_entry.id   AF-C5L4M6-F1
#
_cell.length_a   1.000
_cell.length_b   1.000
_cell.length_c   1.000
_cell.angle_alpha   90.00
_cell.angle_beta   90.00
_cell.angle_gamma   90.00
#
_symmetry.space_group_name_H-M   'P 1'
#
loop_
_entity.id
_entity.type
_entity.pdbx_description
1 polymer ?
#
loop_
_entity_poly.entity_id
_entity_poly.type
_entity_poly.pdbx_seq_one_letter_code
_entity_poly.pdbx_strand_id
1 'polypeptide(L)'
;MESLVNSMYDVSAADRESLTTGQPALAKLQMLEKIRGILVKQAWQEPFIEAGGLSAIADWLALVGAKGALPNYNVRRTLLDLLNNQLLPHITLDVLKTSRVGWAVKDMYYHKDETTENTVIEEQLIQHWLKLIQNQGNESRGNIS
;
A
#
# COMPACT_ATOMS: atom_id res chain seq x y z
N MET A 1 -13.18 -11.35 3.97
CA MET A 1 -12.30 -10.21 3.62
C MET A 1 -12.30 -9.91 2.14
N GLU A 2 -12.43 -10.91 1.25
CA GLU A 2 -12.49 -10.71 -0.20
C GLU A 2 -13.49 -9.65 -0.67
N SER A 3 -14.71 -9.61 -0.12
CA SER A 3 -15.68 -8.55 -0.46
C SER A 3 -15.16 -7.14 -0.14
N LEU A 4 -14.42 -6.95 0.94
CA LEU A 4 -13.81 -5.66 1.27
C LEU A 4 -12.74 -5.29 0.23
N VAL A 5 -11.87 -6.25 -0.12
CA VAL A 5 -10.80 -6.04 -1.10
C VAL A 5 -11.35 -5.75 -2.49
N ASN A 6 -12.39 -6.47 -2.92
CA ASN A 6 -13.07 -6.20 -4.19
C ASN A 6 -13.67 -4.78 -4.21
N SER A 7 -14.33 -4.36 -3.12
CA SER A 7 -14.82 -2.98 -2.99
C SER A 7 -13.70 -1.94 -3.07
N MET A 8 -12.47 -2.27 -2.65
CA MET A 8 -11.34 -1.33 -2.80
C MET A 8 -11.02 -1.11 -4.27
N TYR A 9 -11.03 -2.16 -5.10
CA TYR A 9 -10.81 -2.03 -6.54
C TYR A 9 -11.95 -1.25 -7.21
N ASP A 10 -13.20 -1.55 -6.86
CA ASP A 10 -14.37 -0.84 -7.41
C ASP A 10 -14.31 0.66 -7.12
N VAL A 11 -13.99 1.02 -5.88
CA VAL A 11 -13.84 2.42 -5.43
C VAL A 11 -12.66 3.10 -6.12
N SER A 12 -11.54 2.40 -6.32
CA SER A 12 -10.39 2.93 -7.06
C SER A 12 -10.75 3.23 -8.52
N ALA A 13 -11.45 2.31 -9.17
CA ALA A 13 -11.92 2.46 -10.55
C ALA A 13 -12.91 3.62 -10.69
N ALA A 14 -13.90 3.72 -9.80
CA ALA A 14 -14.89 4.79 -9.81
C ALA A 14 -14.25 6.18 -9.60
N ASP A 15 -13.25 6.30 -8.72
CA ASP A 15 -12.53 7.56 -8.54
C ASP A 15 -11.67 7.90 -9.77
N ARG A 16 -11.06 6.91 -10.44
CA ARG A 16 -10.32 7.15 -11.70
C ARG A 16 -11.26 7.68 -12.77
N GLU A 17 -12.44 7.08 -12.91
CA GLU A 17 -13.48 7.56 -13.83
C GLU A 17 -13.94 8.99 -13.48
N SER A 18 -14.17 9.26 -12.20
CA SER A 18 -14.53 10.60 -11.72
C SER A 18 -13.46 11.63 -12.08
N LEU A 19 -12.18 11.31 -11.88
CA LEU A 19 -11.07 12.19 -12.27
C LEU A 19 -11.04 12.43 -13.79
N THR A 20 -11.30 11.40 -14.60
CA THR A 20 -11.33 11.56 -16.07
C THR A 20 -12.52 12.39 -16.56
N THR A 21 -13.63 12.37 -15.83
CA THR A 21 -14.84 13.13 -16.14
C THR A 21 -14.90 14.51 -15.45
N GLY A 22 -13.83 14.89 -14.75
CA GLY A 22 -13.74 16.19 -14.05
C GLY A 22 -14.58 16.26 -12.77
N GLN A 23 -15.07 15.13 -12.26
CA GLN A 23 -15.83 15.03 -11.02
C GLN A 23 -14.92 14.83 -9.80
N PRO A 24 -15.35 15.27 -8.59
CA PRO A 24 -14.61 15.01 -7.36
C PRO A 24 -14.48 13.51 -7.05
N ALA A 25 -13.26 13.03 -6.86
CA ALA A 25 -12.96 11.66 -6.45
C ALA A 25 -12.93 11.53 -4.92
N LEU A 26 -14.08 11.23 -4.31
CA LEU A 26 -14.27 11.17 -2.85
C LEU A 26 -14.50 9.75 -2.32
N ALA A 27 -14.68 8.75 -3.18
CA ALA A 27 -15.09 7.41 -2.76
C ALA A 27 -13.98 6.73 -1.94
N LYS A 28 -12.71 6.90 -2.33
CA LYS A 28 -11.57 6.39 -1.55
C LYS A 28 -11.54 6.96 -0.13
N LEU A 29 -11.80 8.26 0.03
CA LEU A 29 -11.79 8.94 1.33
C LEU A 29 -12.85 8.38 2.28
N GLN A 30 -14.05 8.08 1.77
CA GLN A 30 -15.11 7.49 2.59
C GLN A 30 -14.78 6.07 3.04
N MET A 31 -14.19 5.26 2.14
CA MET A 31 -13.86 3.87 2.45
C MET A 31 -12.62 3.72 3.33
N LEU A 32 -11.71 4.70 3.33
CA LEU A 32 -10.51 4.74 4.18
C LEU A 32 -10.82 4.57 5.67
N GLU A 33 -11.84 5.25 6.18
CA GLU A 33 -12.21 5.15 7.58
C GLU A 33 -12.70 3.75 7.95
N LYS A 34 -13.40 3.08 7.03
CA LYS A 34 -13.83 1.68 7.21
C LYS A 34 -12.61 0.75 7.25
N ILE A 35 -11.66 0.90 6.33
CA ILE A 35 -10.44 0.09 6.27
C ILE A 35 -9.63 0.29 7.56
N ARG A 36 -9.45 1.54 8.01
CA ARG A 36 -8.76 1.88 9.26
C ARG A 36 -9.43 1.20 10.46
N GLY A 37 -10.75 1.33 10.61
CA GLY A 37 -11.48 0.72 11.74
C GLY A 37 -11.42 -0.81 11.77
N ILE A 38 -11.26 -1.45 10.61
CA ILE A 38 -11.06 -2.89 10.50
C ILE A 38 -9.63 -3.27 10.90
N LEU A 39 -8.63 -2.63 10.30
CA LEU A 39 -7.22 -3.03 10.43
C LEU A 39 -6.55 -2.65 11.75
N VAL A 40 -7.14 -1.73 12.53
CA VAL A 40 -6.73 -1.51 13.93
C VAL A 40 -6.93 -2.78 14.77
N LYS A 41 -7.85 -3.68 14.38
CA LYS A 41 -8.05 -4.95 15.08
C LYS A 41 -7.11 -6.00 14.48
N GLN A 42 -6.20 -6.52 15.30
CA GLN A 42 -5.20 -7.52 14.89
C GLN A 42 -5.81 -8.75 14.20
N ALA A 43 -6.98 -9.21 14.66
CA ALA A 43 -7.70 -10.34 14.09
C ALA A 43 -8.05 -10.18 12.59
N TRP A 44 -7.97 -8.97 12.04
CA TRP A 44 -8.27 -8.69 10.63
C TRP A 44 -7.05 -8.38 9.78
N GLN A 45 -5.85 -8.27 10.35
CA GLN A 45 -4.63 -7.89 9.62
C GLN A 45 -4.18 -9.02 8.67
N GLU A 46 -3.96 -10.23 9.17
CA GLU A 46 -3.60 -11.39 8.33
C GLU A 46 -4.71 -11.76 7.34
N PRO A 47 -6.00 -11.90 7.73
CA PRO A 47 -7.06 -12.20 6.76
C PRO A 47 -7.23 -11.14 5.66
N PHE A 48 -6.86 -9.89 5.93
CA PHE A 48 -6.85 -8.84 4.91
C PHE A 48 -5.71 -9.05 3.91
N ILE A 49 -4.52 -9.41 4.38
CA ILE A 49 -3.36 -9.70 3.53
C ILE A 49 -3.63 -10.95 2.67
N GLU A 50 -4.13 -12.03 3.28
CA GLU A 50 -4.47 -13.29 2.59
C GLU A 50 -5.51 -13.08 1.49
N ALA A 51 -6.46 -12.17 1.69
CA ALA A 51 -7.46 -11.80 0.70
C ALA A 51 -6.93 -10.88 -0.43
N GLY A 52 -5.62 -10.60 -0.48
CA GLY A 52 -5.01 -9.74 -1.51
C GLY A 52 -5.05 -8.24 -1.19
N GLY A 53 -5.28 -7.87 0.07
CA GLY A 53 -5.43 -6.48 0.50
C GLY A 53 -4.22 -5.59 0.20
N LEU A 54 -2.99 -6.13 0.23
CA LEU A 54 -1.80 -5.34 -0.14
C LEU A 54 -1.76 -4.95 -1.62
N SER A 55 -2.29 -5.80 -2.51
CA SER A 55 -2.39 -5.47 -3.93
C SER A 55 -3.39 -4.34 -4.16
N ALA A 56 -4.49 -4.32 -3.39
CA ALA A 56 -5.46 -3.24 -3.43
C ALA A 56 -4.88 -1.93 -2.85
N ILE A 57 -4.08 -2.01 -1.79
CA ILE A 57 -3.33 -0.84 -1.28
C ILE A 57 -2.34 -0.33 -2.33
N ALA A 58 -1.60 -1.22 -3.01
CA ALA A 58 -0.68 -0.83 -4.07
C ALA A 58 -1.40 -0.11 -5.22
N ASP A 59 -2.58 -0.59 -5.61
CA ASP A 59 -3.44 0.05 -6.62
C ASP A 59 -3.89 1.47 -6.20
N TRP A 60 -4.22 1.67 -4.92
CA TRP A 60 -4.62 2.97 -4.37
C TRP A 60 -3.47 3.97 -4.26
N LEU A 61 -2.26 3.47 -4.02
CA LEU A 61 -1.04 4.26 -3.91
C LEU A 61 -0.35 4.51 -5.26
N ALA A 62 -0.75 3.80 -6.32
CA ALA A 62 -0.19 3.98 -7.64
C ALA A 62 -0.37 5.42 -8.14
N LEU A 63 0.68 5.96 -8.78
CA LEU A 63 0.64 7.27 -9.41
C LEU A 63 -0.48 7.35 -10.46
N VAL A 64 -1.14 8.50 -10.53
CA VAL A 64 -2.39 8.68 -11.29
C VAL A 64 -2.13 9.42 -12.60
N GLY A 65 -2.67 8.85 -13.69
CA GLY A 65 -2.69 9.49 -15.01
C GLY A 65 -1.32 9.56 -15.71
N ALA A 66 -1.32 10.08 -16.94
CA ALA A 66 -0.13 10.09 -17.80
C ALA A 66 1.05 10.90 -17.24
N LYS A 67 0.77 11.90 -16.39
CA LYS A 67 1.79 12.73 -15.74
C LYS A 67 2.30 12.17 -14.41
N GLY A 68 1.71 11.06 -13.92
CA GLY A 68 2.12 10.40 -12.69
C GLY A 68 1.86 11.21 -11.43
N ALA A 69 0.68 11.82 -11.29
CA ALA A 69 0.34 12.61 -10.10
C ALA A 69 0.22 11.73 -8.85
N LEU A 70 0.60 12.25 -7.69
CA LEU A 70 0.39 11.55 -6.43
C LEU A 70 -1.11 11.33 -6.14
N PRO A 71 -1.49 10.19 -5.55
CA PRO A 71 -2.79 10.03 -4.92
C PRO A 71 -3.06 11.12 -3.87
N ASN A 72 -4.32 11.29 -3.51
CA ASN A 72 -4.73 12.26 -2.49
C ASN A 72 -3.92 12.09 -1.19
N TYR A 73 -3.50 13.20 -0.59
CA TYR A 73 -2.67 13.21 0.62
C TYR A 73 -3.22 12.33 1.75
N ASN A 74 -4.51 12.43 2.06
CA ASN A 74 -5.12 11.66 3.14
C ASN A 74 -5.13 10.16 2.85
N VAL A 75 -5.26 9.78 1.57
CA VAL A 75 -5.16 8.38 1.13
C VAL A 75 -3.75 7.87 1.41
N ARG A 76 -2.73 8.57 0.91
CA ARG A 76 -1.32 8.18 1.07
C ARG A 76 -0.95 8.09 2.54
N ARG A 77 -1.21 9.15 3.30
CA ARG A 77 -0.87 9.21 4.72
C ARG A 77 -1.48 8.06 5.52
N THR A 78 -2.78 7.84 5.33
CA THR A 78 -3.48 6.78 6.07
C THR A 78 -2.99 5.39 5.71
N LEU A 79 -2.77 5.10 4.43
CA LEU A 79 -2.32 3.78 4.00
C LEU A 79 -0.87 3.52 4.40
N LEU A 80 0.00 4.53 4.36
CA LEU A 80 1.37 4.43 4.87
C LEU A 80 1.40 4.16 6.38
N ASP A 81 0.56 4.84 7.15
CA ASP A 81 0.43 4.58 8.60
C ASP A 81 -0.08 3.14 8.86
N LEU A 82 -1.07 2.66 8.10
CA LEU A 82 -1.58 1.29 8.21
C LEU A 82 -0.53 0.24 7.84
N LEU A 83 0.20 0.49 6.76
CA LEU A 83 1.30 -0.38 6.33
C LEU A 83 2.36 -0.48 7.42
N ASN A 84 2.81 0.66 7.98
CA ASN A 84 3.90 0.68 8.94
C ASN A 84 3.52 0.14 10.32
N ASN A 85 2.32 0.47 10.80
CA ASN A 85 1.95 0.23 12.20
C ASN A 85 1.13 -1.05 12.41
N GLN A 86 0.34 -1.48 11.43
CA GLN A 86 -0.56 -2.63 11.57
C GLN A 86 -0.13 -3.80 10.70
N LEU A 87 0.23 -3.56 9.43
CA LEU A 87 0.43 -4.64 8.48
C LEU A 87 1.87 -5.15 8.43
N LEU A 88 2.87 -4.28 8.68
CA LEU A 88 4.29 -4.60 8.52
C LEU A 88 4.72 -5.94 9.15
N PRO A 89 4.30 -6.31 10.38
CA PRO A 89 4.70 -7.58 10.99
C PRO A 89 4.23 -8.83 10.23
N HIS A 90 3.19 -8.69 9.40
CA HIS A 90 2.53 -9.78 8.69
C HIS A 90 2.90 -9.84 7.20
N ILE A 91 3.75 -8.92 6.71
CA ILE A 91 4.17 -8.89 5.30
C ILE A 91 5.38 -9.81 5.11
N THR A 92 5.14 -10.96 4.47
CA THR A 92 6.22 -11.84 4.03
C THR A 92 6.86 -11.34 2.73
N LEU A 93 8.05 -11.85 2.41
CA LEU A 93 8.74 -11.47 1.18
C LEU A 93 8.02 -11.93 -0.10
N ASP A 94 7.31 -13.06 -0.05
CA ASP A 94 6.48 -13.50 -1.19
C ASP A 94 5.31 -12.55 -1.42
N VAL A 95 4.58 -12.22 -0.35
CA VAL A 95 3.47 -11.25 -0.36
C VAL A 95 3.93 -9.87 -0.83
N LEU A 96 5.11 -9.41 -0.40
CA LEU A 96 5.70 -8.14 -0.86
C LEU A 96 5.97 -8.15 -2.37
N LYS A 97 6.54 -9.25 -2.90
CA LYS A 97 6.87 -9.40 -4.32
C LYS A 97 5.62 -9.45 -5.19
N THR A 98 4.61 -10.23 -4.78
CA THR A 98 3.38 -10.45 -5.56
C THR A 98 2.42 -9.26 -5.52
N SER A 99 2.31 -8.57 -4.38
CA SER A 99 1.40 -7.42 -4.22
C SER A 99 1.88 -6.13 -4.89
N ARG A 100 3.18 -6.02 -5.17
CA ARG A 100 3.85 -4.80 -5.69
C ARG A 100 3.74 -3.57 -4.79
N VAL A 101 3.31 -3.70 -3.54
CA VAL A 101 3.17 -2.55 -2.61
C VAL A 101 4.50 -1.83 -2.38
N GLY A 102 5.61 -2.56 -2.35
CA GLY A 102 6.95 -1.96 -2.23
C GLY A 102 7.34 -1.07 -3.41
N TRP A 103 6.85 -1.37 -4.62
CA TRP A 103 7.07 -0.52 -5.78
C TRP A 103 6.25 0.76 -5.71
N ALA A 104 4.96 0.66 -5.35
CA ALA A 104 4.10 1.84 -5.20
C ALA A 104 4.66 2.81 -4.14
N VAL A 105 5.09 2.29 -3.00
CA VAL A 105 5.74 3.09 -1.94
C VAL A 105 7.04 3.74 -2.43
N LYS A 106 7.88 3.00 -3.15
CA LYS A 106 9.12 3.53 -3.72
C LYS A 106 8.87 4.65 -4.74
N ASP A 107 7.87 4.49 -5.60
CA ASP A 107 7.55 5.49 -6.63
C ASP A 107 7.05 6.80 -6.01
N MET A 108 6.26 6.73 -4.92
CA MET A 108 5.86 7.93 -4.15
C MET A 108 7.05 8.58 -3.44
N TYR A 109 7.93 7.80 -2.83
CA TYR A 109 9.12 8.32 -2.13
C TYR A 109 10.03 9.18 -3.02
N TYR A 110 10.17 8.82 -4.29
CA TYR A 110 10.96 9.61 -5.26
C TYR A 110 10.18 10.73 -5.94
N HIS A 111 8.89 10.88 -5.64
CA HIS A 111 8.05 11.88 -6.27
C HIS A 111 8.33 13.28 -5.70
N LYS A 112 8.55 14.26 -6.58
CA LYS A 112 8.93 15.63 -6.20
C LYS A 112 7.91 16.37 -5.32
N ASP A 113 6.63 16.02 -5.43
CA ASP A 113 5.52 16.66 -4.70
C ASP A 113 5.15 15.88 -3.43
N GLU A 114 5.98 14.90 -3.03
CA GLU A 114 5.78 14.15 -1.80
C GLU A 114 6.16 14.99 -0.57
N THR A 115 5.45 14.75 0.52
CA THR A 115 5.60 15.46 1.80
C THR A 115 6.68 14.82 2.66
N THR A 116 7.42 15.62 3.42
CA THR A 116 8.48 15.15 4.31
C THR A 116 7.96 14.15 5.35
N GLU A 117 6.74 14.33 5.85
CA GLU A 117 6.12 13.43 6.83
C GLU A 117 5.85 12.03 6.26
N ASN A 118 5.56 11.94 4.96
CA ASN A 118 5.34 10.65 4.31
C ASN A 118 6.66 10.02 3.86
N THR A 119 7.62 10.80 3.35
CA THR A 119 8.93 10.24 2.96
C THR A 119 9.65 9.56 4.13
N VAL A 120 9.48 10.07 5.35
CA VAL A 120 10.02 9.42 6.57
C VAL A 120 9.43 8.01 6.77
N ILE A 121 8.12 7.83 6.57
CA ILE A 121 7.47 6.52 6.74
C ILE A 121 7.84 5.59 5.57
N GLU A 122 7.84 6.12 4.36
CA GLU A 122 8.22 5.37 3.16
C GLU A 122 9.66 4.87 3.26
N GLU A 123 10.59 5.71 3.74
CA GLU A 123 11.97 5.30 3.99
C GLU A 123 12.04 4.17 5.02
N GLN A 124 11.31 4.27 6.14
CA GLN A 124 11.26 3.19 7.14
C GLN A 124 10.77 1.86 6.55
N LEU A 125 9.68 1.90 5.78
CA LEU A 125 9.12 0.74 5.09
C LEU A 125 10.12 0.14 4.09
N ILE A 126 10.73 0.99 3.25
CA ILE A 126 11.73 0.57 2.25
C ILE A 126 12.94 -0.09 2.95
N GLN A 127 13.47 0.52 4.01
CA GLN A 127 14.60 -0.04 4.76
C GLN A 127 14.26 -1.37 5.42
N HIS A 128 13.04 -1.51 5.97
CA HIS A 128 12.57 -2.77 6.53
C HIS A 128 12.52 -3.87 5.46
N TRP A 129 11.90 -3.59 4.31
CA TRP A 129 11.77 -4.55 3.23
C TRP A 129 13.11 -4.91 2.58
N LEU A 130 14.04 -3.96 2.45
CA LEU A 130 15.41 -4.25 1.99
C LEU A 130 16.11 -5.26 2.91
N LYS A 131 15.96 -5.13 4.24
CA LYS A 131 16.51 -6.10 5.20
C LYS A 131 15.88 -7.49 5.03
N LEU A 132 14.56 -7.57 4.84
CA LEU A 132 13.88 -8.84 4.57
C LEU A 132 14.43 -9.51 3.30
N ILE A 133 14.63 -8.75 2.22
CA ILE A 133 15.21 -9.25 0.97
C ILE A 133 16.64 -9.75 1.17
N GLN A 134 17.47 -9.01 1.90
CA GLN A 134 18.86 -9.37 2.18
C GLN A 134 18.97 -10.65 3.02
N ASN A 135 18.14 -10.79 4.05
CA ASN A 135 18.15 -11.95 4.93
C ASN A 135 17.82 -13.24 4.16
N GLN A 136 16.79 -13.22 3.29
CA GLN A 136 16.46 -14.37 2.45
C GLN A 136 17.61 -14.74 1.48
N GLY A 137 18.27 -13.74 0.91
CA GLY A 137 19.41 -13.95 0.01
C GLY A 137 20.61 -14.59 0.71
N ASN A 138 20.84 -14.28 1.98
CA ASN A 138 21.91 -14.86 2.79
C ASN A 138 21.60 -16.31 3.20
N GLU A 139 20.36 -16.60 3.62
CA GLU A 139 19.91 -17.96 3.94
C GLU A 139 20.03 -18.90 2.73
N SER A 140 19.63 -18.42 1.55
CA SER A 140 19.72 -19.19 0.30
C SER A 140 21.16 -19.54 -0.09
N ARG A 141 22.15 -18.72 0.30
CA ARG A 141 23.57 -18.97 0.03
C ARG A 141 24.22 -19.89 1.07
N GLY A 142 23.79 -19.81 2.34
CA GLY A 142 24.28 -20.66 3.42
C GLY A 142 23.89 -22.14 3.28
N ASN A 143 22.75 -22.43 2.63
CA ASN A 143 22.27 -23.81 2.42
C ASN A 143 22.93 -24.55 1.23
N ILE A 144 23.88 -23.93 0.54
CA ILE A 144 24.61 -24.51 -0.61
C ILE A 144 26.08 -24.83 -0.22
N SER A 145 26.46 -24.64 1.05
CA SER A 145 27.78 -24.97 1.60
C SER A 145 27.73 -26.23 2.45
#